data_AF-A0AA47MKM4-F1
#
_entry.id   AF-A0AA47MKM4-F1
#
_cell.length_a   1.000
_cell.length_b   1.000
_cell.length_c   1.000
_cell.angle_alpha   90.00
_cell.angle_beta   90.00
_cell.angle_gamma   90.00
#
_symmetry.space_group_name_H-M   'P 1'
#
loop_
_entity.id
_entity.type
_entity.pdbx_description
1 polymer ?
#
loop_
_entity_poly.entity_id
_entity_poly.type
_entity_poly.pdbx_seq_one_letter_code
_entity_poly.pdbx_strand_id
1 'polypeptide(L)'
;MEYKECGTPCSNTCTDPESSQMCAEHCESGCFCPADNIKVFKPSTFFILVHTPYGLQLEIQLVPIMQLYITVDVSLKGQLLGLCGDFNDVEADDFKTNNGLIAGTAVTFANSWKSQPTCLDATNKQMSNPCSFNAKKEKYAKYWCSLLSDQKRIFSPCHSRINPEVYEASCIHDTCNCENSEDCMCAALSSYVHACEAAGVSLDGWRETTCNKYSTNCPEGLVYHYHITSCRRSCRSLSQSDVSCQIKFAPVDGCGCAEGTYLNEVDRCVPASQCPCYDGDMVIHPGHVVRKQGITW
;
A
#
# COMPACT_ATOMS: atom_id res chain seq x y z
N MET A 1 -23.00 -13.97 0.26
CA MET A 1 -23.04 -15.34 0.81
C MET A 1 -23.52 -16.27 -0.26
N GLU A 2 -22.90 -17.43 -0.39
CA GLU A 2 -23.21 -18.47 -1.36
C GLU A 2 -23.54 -19.75 -0.59
N TYR A 3 -24.65 -20.38 -0.94
CA TYR A 3 -24.99 -21.67 -0.36
C TYR A 3 -24.08 -22.75 -0.95
N LYS A 4 -23.37 -23.49 -0.10
CA LYS A 4 -22.56 -24.65 -0.51
C LYS A 4 -23.02 -25.86 0.27
N GLU A 5 -23.12 -27.00 -0.39
CA GLU A 5 -23.44 -28.29 0.25
C GLU A 5 -22.26 -28.84 1.08
N CYS A 6 -21.05 -28.32 0.84
CA CYS A 6 -19.81 -28.73 1.50
C CYS A 6 -18.87 -27.51 1.58
N GLY A 7 -18.96 -26.73 2.66
CA GLY A 7 -18.04 -25.62 2.97
C GLY A 7 -17.21 -25.87 4.22
N THR A 8 -16.05 -25.21 4.34
CA THR A 8 -15.20 -25.28 5.54
C THR A 8 -15.84 -24.46 6.66
N PRO A 9 -16.20 -25.06 7.81
CA PRO A 9 -16.87 -24.35 8.90
C PRO A 9 -15.92 -23.49 9.75
N CYS A 10 -14.68 -23.27 9.29
CA CYS A 10 -13.71 -22.50 10.06
C CYS A 10 -14.20 -21.05 10.14
N SER A 11 -14.68 -20.67 11.33
CA SER A 11 -15.03 -19.30 11.67
C SER A 11 -13.84 -18.37 11.42
N ASN A 12 -14.15 -17.13 11.04
CA ASN A 12 -13.16 -16.08 10.87
C ASN A 12 -12.40 -15.88 12.19
N THR A 13 -11.12 -16.24 12.23
CA THR A 13 -10.24 -16.14 13.42
C THR A 13 -10.03 -14.70 13.87
N CYS A 14 -10.39 -13.70 13.06
CA CYS A 14 -10.42 -12.30 13.47
C CYS A 14 -11.50 -11.99 14.51
N THR A 15 -12.56 -12.80 14.58
CA THR A 15 -13.68 -12.63 15.53
C THR A 15 -13.64 -13.63 16.69
N ASP A 16 -12.88 -14.72 16.57
CA ASP A 16 -12.75 -15.73 17.61
C ASP A 16 -11.32 -16.30 17.66
N PRO A 17 -10.48 -15.84 18.61
CA PRO A 17 -9.07 -16.25 18.70
C PRO A 17 -8.87 -17.66 19.27
N GLU A 18 -9.91 -18.35 19.77
CA GLU A 18 -9.81 -19.71 20.33
C GLU A 18 -10.16 -20.82 19.34
N SER A 19 -10.53 -20.48 18.10
CA SER A 19 -10.82 -21.45 17.03
C SER A 19 -9.55 -22.19 16.57
N SER A 20 -9.11 -23.20 17.32
CA SER A 20 -8.06 -24.13 16.90
C SER A 20 -8.40 -25.58 17.28
N GLN A 21 -8.02 -26.51 16.39
CA GLN A 21 -7.96 -27.98 16.52
C GLN A 21 -9.11 -28.89 16.04
N MET A 22 -10.23 -28.41 15.49
CA MET A 22 -11.27 -29.33 14.94
C MET A 22 -11.60 -29.19 13.45
N CYS A 23 -10.96 -28.30 12.67
CA CYS A 23 -11.19 -28.18 11.22
C CYS A 23 -10.65 -29.37 10.37
N ALA A 24 -10.45 -30.56 10.95
CA ALA A 24 -9.85 -31.69 10.24
C ALA A 24 -10.87 -32.60 9.54
N GLU A 25 -12.13 -32.71 9.99
CA GLU A 25 -13.08 -33.64 9.36
C GLU A 25 -14.54 -33.16 9.40
N HIS A 26 -15.18 -33.29 8.22
CA HIS A 26 -16.57 -33.00 7.82
C HIS A 26 -16.86 -31.55 7.40
N CYS A 27 -17.17 -31.39 6.11
CA CYS A 27 -17.73 -30.16 5.57
C CYS A 27 -19.23 -30.09 5.85
N GLU A 28 -19.74 -28.89 6.14
CA GLU A 28 -21.16 -28.67 6.42
C GLU A 28 -21.82 -27.91 5.26
N SER A 29 -23.12 -28.15 5.08
CA SER A 29 -23.95 -27.42 4.13
C SER A 29 -24.46 -26.11 4.75
N GLY A 30 -24.28 -24.97 4.08
CA GLY A 30 -24.64 -23.67 4.64
C GLY A 30 -24.36 -22.48 3.71
N CYS A 31 -24.73 -21.28 4.14
CA CYS A 31 -24.39 -20.04 3.46
C CYS A 31 -23.01 -19.58 3.91
N PHE A 32 -22.02 -19.72 3.04
CA PHE A 32 -20.65 -19.29 3.30
C PHE A 32 -20.39 -17.93 2.64
N CYS A 33 -19.42 -17.17 3.15
CA CYS A 33 -18.82 -16.14 2.30
C CYS A 33 -18.30 -16.83 1.03
N PRO A 34 -18.51 -16.24 -0.17
CA PRO A 34 -17.76 -16.68 -1.35
C PRO A 34 -16.29 -16.77 -0.94
N ALA A 35 -15.55 -17.78 -1.41
CA ALA A 35 -14.13 -17.87 -1.08
C ALA A 35 -13.50 -16.51 -1.44
N ASP A 36 -13.08 -15.75 -0.42
CA ASP A 36 -12.77 -14.35 -0.60
C ASP A 36 -11.60 -14.25 -1.58
N ASN A 37 -11.89 -13.77 -2.79
CA ASN A 37 -10.86 -13.53 -3.81
C ASN A 37 -10.01 -12.28 -3.49
N ILE A 38 -9.96 -11.89 -2.22
CA ILE A 38 -9.06 -10.86 -1.74
C ILE A 38 -7.64 -11.38 -1.90
N LYS A 39 -6.81 -10.61 -2.60
CA LYS A 39 -5.39 -10.93 -2.79
C LYS A 39 -4.57 -9.94 -2.00
N VAL A 40 -3.78 -10.46 -1.06
CA VAL A 40 -2.83 -9.67 -0.29
C VAL A 40 -1.43 -10.09 -0.71
N PHE A 41 -0.61 -9.14 -1.13
CA PHE A 41 0.76 -9.43 -1.53
C PHE A 41 1.67 -8.24 -1.24
N LYS A 42 2.97 -8.50 -1.23
CA LYS A 42 4.00 -7.53 -0.86
C LYS A 42 4.93 -7.31 -2.06
N PRO A 43 4.67 -6.36 -2.98
CA PRO A 43 5.52 -6.18 -4.15
C PRO A 43 6.97 -5.81 -3.79
N SER A 44 7.16 -4.99 -2.74
CA SER A 44 8.48 -4.57 -2.25
C SER A 44 8.53 -4.62 -0.73
N THR A 45 9.70 -4.42 -0.13
CA THR A 45 9.80 -4.26 1.33
C THR A 45 8.95 -3.13 1.90
N PHE A 46 8.61 -2.13 1.09
CA PHE A 46 7.94 -0.89 1.52
C PHE A 46 6.42 -0.95 1.40
N PHE A 47 5.85 -1.83 0.57
CA PHE A 47 4.43 -1.79 0.26
C PHE A 47 3.74 -3.14 0.51
N ILE A 48 2.54 -3.10 1.08
CA ILE A 48 1.58 -4.20 1.09
C ILE A 48 0.40 -3.77 0.23
N LEU A 49 0.01 -4.62 -0.72
CA LEU A 49 -1.12 -4.39 -1.60
C LEU A 49 -2.24 -5.36 -1.25
N VAL A 50 -3.46 -4.81 -1.21
CA VAL A 50 -4.69 -5.56 -1.01
C VAL A 50 -5.58 -5.27 -2.20
N HIS A 51 -5.86 -6.29 -2.98
CA HIS A 51 -6.78 -6.22 -4.11
C HIS A 51 -8.06 -6.97 -3.77
N THR A 52 -9.19 -6.36 -4.09
CA THR A 52 -10.50 -6.98 -3.91
C THR A 52 -11.22 -7.07 -5.27
N PRO A 53 -12.03 -8.11 -5.49
CA PRO A 53 -12.83 -8.21 -6.71
C PRO A 53 -13.98 -7.18 -6.78
N TYR A 54 -14.19 -6.40 -5.72
CA TYR A 54 -15.30 -5.45 -5.57
C TYR A 54 -14.96 -4.04 -6.05
N GLY A 55 -13.88 -3.87 -6.81
CA GLY A 55 -13.46 -2.55 -7.31
C GLY A 55 -12.75 -1.69 -6.27
N LEU A 56 -12.21 -2.28 -5.20
CA LEU A 56 -11.40 -1.60 -4.19
C LEU A 56 -9.98 -2.18 -4.17
N GLN A 57 -8.98 -1.30 -4.19
CA GLN A 57 -7.58 -1.63 -4.02
C GLN A 57 -6.95 -0.74 -2.95
N LEU A 58 -6.17 -1.33 -2.06
CA LEU A 58 -5.43 -0.62 -1.02
C LEU A 58 -3.94 -0.83 -1.22
N GLU A 59 -3.17 0.24 -1.09
CA GLU A 59 -1.71 0.22 -1.07
C GLU A 59 -1.25 0.81 0.28
N ILE A 60 -0.62 -0.02 1.09
CA ILE A 60 -0.14 0.34 2.42
C ILE A 60 1.36 0.49 2.33
N GLN A 61 1.83 1.74 2.27
CA GLN A 61 3.24 2.06 2.39
C GLN A 61 3.64 1.96 3.87
N LEU A 62 4.77 1.31 4.15
CA LEU A 62 5.28 1.07 5.51
C LEU A 62 6.50 1.93 5.84
N VAL A 63 7.26 2.34 4.83
CA VAL A 63 8.53 3.07 4.96
C VAL A 63 8.46 4.35 4.15
N PRO A 64 8.84 5.52 4.71
CA PRO A 64 9.39 5.70 6.06
C PRO A 64 8.33 5.79 7.16
N ILE A 65 7.11 6.17 6.79
CA ILE A 65 5.96 6.30 7.69
C ILE A 65 4.81 5.57 7.02
N MET A 66 3.94 4.97 7.84
CA MET A 66 2.77 4.28 7.32
C MET A 66 1.84 5.25 6.59
N GLN A 67 1.56 4.98 5.32
CA GLN A 67 0.61 5.74 4.48
C GLN A 67 -0.36 4.76 3.82
N LEU A 68 -1.57 5.22 3.54
CA LEU A 68 -2.62 4.42 2.90
C LEU A 68 -3.11 5.13 1.64
N TYR A 69 -3.04 4.42 0.52
CA TYR A 69 -3.63 4.83 -0.74
C TYR A 69 -4.82 3.92 -1.05
N ILE A 70 -5.95 4.52 -1.41
CA ILE A 70 -7.18 3.82 -1.74
C ILE A 70 -7.53 4.15 -3.19
N THR A 71 -7.62 3.13 -4.03
CA THR A 71 -8.11 3.25 -5.40
C THR A 71 -9.47 2.55 -5.48
N VAL A 72 -10.43 3.26 -6.06
CA VAL A 72 -11.83 2.82 -6.17
C VAL A 72 -12.22 2.83 -7.65
N ASP A 73 -12.87 1.77 -8.10
CA ASP A 73 -13.45 1.68 -9.43
C ASP A 73 -14.59 2.68 -9.60
N VAL A 74 -14.72 3.23 -10.81
CA VAL A 74 -15.76 4.22 -11.15
C VAL A 74 -17.18 3.67 -10.97
N SER A 75 -17.38 2.35 -10.97
CA SER A 75 -18.68 1.74 -10.68
C SER A 75 -19.20 2.01 -9.27
N LEU A 76 -18.33 2.39 -8.32
CA LEU A 76 -18.69 2.74 -6.95
C LEU A 76 -18.95 4.25 -6.74
N LYS A 77 -18.96 5.04 -7.82
CA LYS A 77 -19.23 6.48 -7.77
C LYS A 77 -20.55 6.79 -7.08
N GLY A 78 -20.52 7.69 -6.09
CA GLY A 78 -21.69 8.10 -5.31
C GLY A 78 -22.24 7.03 -4.35
N GLN A 79 -21.55 5.91 -4.17
CA GLN A 79 -21.97 4.81 -3.27
C GLN A 79 -21.12 4.72 -2.00
N LEU A 80 -20.04 5.50 -1.93
CA LEU A 80 -19.14 5.50 -0.79
C LEU A 80 -19.53 6.57 0.22
N LEU A 81 -19.08 6.37 1.45
CA LEU A 81 -19.24 7.33 2.54
C LEU A 81 -18.02 7.20 3.47
N GLY A 82 -17.57 8.31 4.03
CA GLY A 82 -16.51 8.31 5.03
C GLY A 82 -15.64 9.56 4.95
N LEU A 83 -14.42 9.46 5.49
CA LEU A 83 -13.46 10.57 5.50
C LEU A 83 -12.94 10.95 4.10
N CYS A 84 -13.08 10.06 3.11
CA CYS A 84 -12.70 10.29 1.72
C CYS A 84 -13.86 10.85 0.87
N GLY A 85 -14.93 11.35 1.50
CA GLY A 85 -16.11 11.86 0.81
C GLY A 85 -17.03 10.75 0.30
N ASP A 86 -17.88 11.09 -0.67
CA ASP A 86 -18.85 10.16 -1.28
C ASP A 86 -18.55 9.82 -2.75
N PHE A 87 -17.44 10.35 -3.28
CA PHE A 87 -16.95 10.12 -4.64
C PHE A 87 -18.02 10.42 -5.71
N ASN A 88 -18.62 11.62 -5.66
CA ASN A 88 -19.68 12.05 -6.60
C ASN A 88 -19.25 13.13 -7.63
N ASP A 89 -17.95 13.47 -7.69
CA ASP A 89 -17.32 14.59 -8.44
C ASP A 89 -17.60 16.01 -7.91
N VAL A 90 -18.17 16.17 -6.72
CA VAL A 90 -18.52 17.46 -6.11
C VAL A 90 -17.71 17.68 -4.84
N GLU A 91 -16.47 18.15 -4.99
CA GLU A 91 -15.56 18.43 -3.86
C GLU A 91 -16.20 19.33 -2.77
N ALA A 92 -17.09 20.25 -3.17
CA ALA A 92 -17.75 21.19 -2.28
C ALA A 92 -18.67 20.52 -1.23
N ASP A 93 -19.09 19.27 -1.45
CA ASP A 93 -19.93 18.53 -0.50
C ASP A 93 -19.23 17.35 0.18
N ASP A 94 -17.93 17.15 -0.03
CA ASP A 94 -17.17 16.05 0.59
C ASP A 94 -17.14 16.10 2.12
N PHE A 95 -17.38 17.27 2.73
CA PHE A 95 -17.56 17.40 4.18
C PHE A 95 -18.97 17.01 4.67
N LYS A 96 -19.66 16.12 3.95
CA LYS A 96 -20.92 15.49 4.35
C LYS A 96 -20.70 14.53 5.52
N THR A 97 -21.24 14.90 6.67
CA THR A 97 -21.18 14.11 7.89
C THR A 97 -22.03 12.84 7.81
N ASN A 98 -21.85 11.93 8.77
CA ASN A 98 -22.61 10.67 8.83
C ASN A 98 -24.15 10.83 8.96
N ASN A 99 -24.64 12.04 9.24
CA ASN A 99 -26.07 12.36 9.29
C ASN A 99 -26.60 13.06 8.02
N GLY A 100 -25.74 13.23 7.00
CA GLY A 100 -26.08 13.83 5.71
C GLY A 100 -25.92 15.35 5.64
N LEU A 101 -25.56 16.03 6.73
CA LEU A 101 -25.31 17.48 6.75
C LEU A 101 -23.87 17.82 6.34
N ILE A 102 -23.69 18.92 5.59
CA ILE A 102 -22.37 19.44 5.21
C ILE A 102 -21.79 20.25 6.39
N ALA A 103 -20.63 19.84 6.89
CA ALA A 103 -19.93 20.54 7.95
C ALA A 103 -19.13 21.74 7.43
N GLY A 104 -19.10 22.83 8.20
CA GLY A 104 -18.32 24.03 7.85
C GLY A 104 -16.81 23.93 8.14
N THR A 105 -16.35 22.87 8.82
CA THR A 105 -14.92 22.65 9.12
C THR A 105 -14.54 21.18 9.02
N ALA A 106 -13.29 20.90 8.65
CA ALA A 106 -12.75 19.54 8.56
C ALA A 106 -12.80 18.79 9.89
N VAL A 107 -12.58 19.47 11.03
CA VAL A 107 -12.60 18.82 12.36
C VAL A 107 -14.01 18.39 12.75
N THR A 108 -15.03 19.22 12.48
CA THR A 108 -16.42 18.82 12.70
C THR A 108 -16.82 17.64 11.82
N PHE A 109 -16.41 17.67 10.53
CA PHE A 109 -16.61 16.55 9.61
C PHE A 109 -15.97 15.26 10.12
N ALA A 110 -14.68 15.28 10.45
CA ALA A 110 -13.93 14.10 10.87
C ALA A 110 -14.45 13.52 12.20
N ASN A 111 -14.83 14.35 13.16
CA ASN A 111 -15.41 13.90 14.44
C ASN A 111 -16.76 13.16 14.25
N SER A 112 -17.50 13.44 13.18
CA SER A 112 -18.75 12.72 12.86
C SER A 112 -18.51 11.27 12.42
N TRP A 113 -17.30 10.95 11.93
CA TRP A 113 -16.93 9.64 11.39
C TRP A 113 -16.16 8.74 12.38
N LYS A 114 -16.16 9.08 13.68
CA LYS A 114 -15.52 8.24 14.71
C LYS A 114 -16.13 6.85 14.74
N SER A 115 -15.28 5.82 14.70
CA SER A 115 -15.69 4.43 14.84
C SER A 115 -16.12 4.07 16.27
N GLN A 116 -15.55 4.75 17.26
CA GLN A 116 -15.87 4.55 18.67
C GLN A 116 -16.46 5.82 19.28
N PRO A 117 -17.67 5.76 19.86
CA PRO A 117 -18.33 6.93 20.43
C PRO A 117 -17.63 7.47 21.69
N THR A 118 -16.83 6.64 22.35
CA THR A 118 -16.06 6.99 23.56
C THR A 118 -14.81 7.82 23.27
N CYS A 119 -14.36 7.88 22.01
CA CYS A 119 -13.24 8.73 21.63
C CYS A 119 -13.63 10.20 21.80
N LEU A 120 -12.76 10.97 22.45
CA LEU A 120 -12.92 12.42 22.59
C LEU A 120 -12.88 13.09 21.23
N ASP A 121 -13.64 14.17 21.07
CA ASP A 121 -13.60 14.99 19.87
C ASP A 121 -12.24 15.69 19.74
N ALA A 122 -11.69 15.67 18.52
CA ALA A 122 -10.57 16.52 18.18
C ALA A 122 -11.02 18.00 18.24
N THR A 123 -10.11 18.88 18.66
CA THR A 123 -10.38 20.33 18.78
C THR A 123 -9.46 21.13 17.88
N ASN A 124 -9.91 22.31 17.42
CA ASN A 124 -9.13 23.20 16.55
C ASN A 124 -7.91 23.84 17.22
N LYS A 125 -7.55 23.45 18.45
CA LYS A 125 -6.48 24.10 19.24
C LYS A 125 -5.07 23.94 18.64
N GLN A 126 -4.91 23.14 17.58
CA GLN A 126 -3.63 22.85 16.92
C GLN A 126 -3.49 23.43 15.50
N MET A 127 -4.34 24.36 15.06
CA MET A 127 -4.21 24.98 13.72
C MET A 127 -3.16 26.11 13.64
N SER A 128 -2.19 26.15 14.55
CA SER A 128 -1.04 27.05 14.43
C SER A 128 -0.01 26.42 13.50
N ASN A 129 0.58 27.21 12.60
CA ASN A 129 1.68 26.77 11.74
C ASN A 129 2.81 26.10 12.57
N PRO A 130 3.06 24.79 12.41
CA PRO A 130 4.06 24.07 13.20
C PRO A 130 5.47 24.63 13.06
N CYS A 131 5.79 25.21 11.89
CA CYS A 131 7.11 25.77 11.63
C CYS A 131 7.41 27.02 12.47
N SER A 132 6.38 27.77 12.89
CA SER A 132 6.55 28.98 13.71
C SER A 132 7.15 28.71 15.10
N PHE A 133 7.08 27.46 15.58
CA PHE A 133 7.62 27.08 16.88
C PHE A 133 9.11 26.71 16.83
N ASN A 134 9.68 26.45 15.65
CA ASN A 134 11.06 26.00 15.53
C ASN A 134 11.71 26.45 14.21
N ALA A 135 12.46 27.55 14.27
CA ALA A 135 13.16 28.13 13.13
C ALA A 135 14.18 27.18 12.47
N LYS A 136 14.77 26.23 13.22
CA LYS A 136 15.69 25.23 12.64
C LYS A 136 14.93 24.22 11.77
N LYS A 137 13.81 23.71 12.28
CA LYS A 137 12.93 22.82 11.50
C LYS A 137 12.33 23.55 10.31
N GLU A 138 11.91 24.79 10.48
CA GLU A 138 11.43 25.62 9.38
C GLU A 138 12.46 25.77 8.26
N LYS A 139 13.71 26.12 8.59
CA LYS A 139 14.77 26.26 7.60
C LYS A 139 15.07 24.94 6.88
N TYR A 140 15.10 23.83 7.63
CA TYR A 140 15.29 22.49 7.07
C TYR A 140 14.15 22.11 6.12
N ALA A 141 12.90 22.31 6.56
CA ALA A 141 11.69 22.03 5.79
C ALA A 141 11.65 22.83 4.49
N LYS A 142 11.82 24.16 4.56
CA LYS A 142 11.84 25.03 3.37
C LYS A 142 12.90 24.62 2.36
N TYR A 143 14.10 24.24 2.82
CA TYR A 143 15.17 23.82 1.92
C TYR A 143 14.82 22.51 1.19
N TRP A 144 14.48 21.44 1.93
CA TRP A 144 14.27 20.12 1.32
C TRP A 144 12.94 20.01 0.57
N CYS A 145 11.86 20.59 1.08
CA CYS A 145 10.55 20.54 0.43
C CYS A 145 10.51 21.37 -0.86
N SER A 146 11.29 22.45 -0.98
CA SER A 146 11.40 23.24 -2.21
C SER A 146 11.95 22.46 -3.42
N LEU A 147 12.55 21.29 -3.19
CA LEU A 147 12.96 20.41 -4.28
C LEU A 147 11.76 19.96 -5.13
N LEU A 148 10.58 19.82 -4.53
CA LEU A 148 9.37 19.40 -5.23
C LEU A 148 8.97 20.37 -6.34
N SER A 149 9.15 21.68 -6.14
CA SER A 149 8.77 22.73 -7.10
C SER A 149 9.93 23.24 -7.96
N ASP A 150 11.17 22.74 -7.75
CA ASP A 150 12.33 23.12 -8.56
C ASP A 150 12.15 22.69 -10.02
N GLN A 151 12.14 23.67 -10.92
CA GLN A 151 11.86 23.52 -12.34
C GLN A 151 12.92 22.75 -13.13
N LYS A 152 14.11 22.52 -12.57
CA LYS A 152 15.26 21.94 -13.28
C LYS A 152 15.79 20.65 -12.65
N ARG A 153 15.17 20.17 -11.58
CA ARG A 153 15.61 18.99 -10.83
C ARG A 153 14.76 17.77 -11.11
N ILE A 154 15.05 16.70 -10.36
CA ILE A 154 14.49 15.36 -10.55
C ILE A 154 12.95 15.33 -10.54
N PHE A 155 12.27 16.25 -9.85
CA PHE A 155 10.81 16.29 -9.79
C PHE A 155 10.13 17.04 -10.94
N SER A 156 10.87 17.84 -11.72
CA SER A 156 10.28 18.70 -12.76
C SER A 156 9.52 17.97 -13.88
N PRO A 157 9.89 16.74 -14.30
CA PRO A 157 9.11 16.01 -15.31
C PRO A 157 7.65 15.80 -14.90
N CYS A 158 7.36 15.75 -13.59
CA CYS A 158 6.02 15.49 -13.07
C CYS A 158 5.15 16.75 -12.94
N HIS A 159 5.73 17.95 -12.97
CA HIS A 159 5.01 19.22 -12.76
C HIS A 159 3.84 19.44 -13.73
N SER A 160 3.95 18.89 -14.94
CA SER A 160 2.89 18.96 -15.97
C SER A 160 1.67 18.06 -15.66
N ARG A 161 1.82 17.13 -14.73
CA ARG A 161 0.81 16.12 -14.38
C ARG A 161 0.26 16.35 -12.98
N ILE A 162 1.13 16.67 -12.02
CA ILE A 162 0.80 16.86 -10.61
C ILE A 162 1.34 18.22 -10.15
N ASN A 163 0.46 19.08 -9.63
CA ASN A 163 0.85 20.38 -9.08
C ASN A 163 1.70 20.17 -7.80
N PRO A 164 2.99 20.58 -7.79
CA PRO A 164 3.86 20.37 -6.63
C PRO A 164 3.53 21.27 -5.43
N GLU A 165 2.82 22.39 -5.61
CA GLU A 165 2.61 23.39 -4.55
C GLU A 165 1.88 22.82 -3.33
N VAL A 166 0.87 21.97 -3.55
CA VAL A 166 0.08 21.33 -2.48
C VAL A 166 0.93 20.32 -1.69
N TYR A 167 1.81 19.59 -2.38
CA TYR A 167 2.72 18.63 -1.78
C TYR A 167 3.86 19.33 -1.04
N GLU A 168 4.39 20.43 -1.58
CA GLU A 168 5.41 21.24 -0.91
C GLU A 168 4.86 21.85 0.39
N ALA A 169 3.66 22.41 0.37
CA ALA A 169 3.02 22.96 1.57
C ALA A 169 2.82 21.88 2.66
N SER A 170 2.34 20.70 2.27
CA SER A 170 2.18 19.54 3.17
C SER A 170 3.53 19.05 3.70
N CYS A 171 4.54 18.93 2.83
CA CYS A 171 5.90 18.56 3.21
C CYS A 171 6.46 19.52 4.27
N ILE A 172 6.29 20.84 4.08
CA ILE A 172 6.79 21.84 5.04
C ILE A 172 6.09 21.67 6.39
N HIS A 173 4.77 21.54 6.37
CA HIS A 173 3.97 21.36 7.57
C HIS A 173 4.40 20.10 8.36
N ASP A 174 4.47 18.96 7.68
CA ASP A 174 4.77 17.67 8.32
C ASP A 174 6.20 17.60 8.83
N THR A 175 7.15 18.12 8.05
CA THR A 175 8.57 18.20 8.47
C THR A 175 8.76 19.00 9.76
N CYS A 176 7.98 20.08 9.93
CA CYS A 176 8.05 20.91 11.13
C CYS A 176 7.35 20.27 12.34
N ASN A 177 6.22 19.59 12.11
CA ASN A 177 5.39 19.02 13.18
C ASN A 177 5.95 17.70 13.73
N CYS A 178 6.58 16.90 12.87
CA CYS A 178 7.04 15.56 13.16
C CYS A 178 8.26 15.54 14.10
N GLU A 179 8.37 14.52 14.95
CA GLU A 179 9.53 14.35 15.84
C GLU A 179 10.83 14.22 15.04
N ASN A 180 10.86 13.28 14.09
CA ASN A 180 11.94 13.13 13.12
C ASN A 180 11.61 13.83 11.81
N SER A 181 12.15 15.04 11.64
CA SER A 181 11.94 15.84 10.43
C SER A 181 12.38 15.15 9.14
N GLU A 182 13.43 14.33 9.16
CA GLU A 182 13.89 13.66 7.94
C GLU A 182 12.90 12.58 7.48
N ASP A 183 12.39 11.77 8.42
CA ASP A 183 11.46 10.69 8.08
C ASP A 183 10.16 11.24 7.48
N CYS A 184 9.61 12.30 8.08
CA CYS A 184 8.39 12.96 7.59
C CYS A 184 8.62 13.73 6.28
N MET A 185 9.77 14.40 6.11
CA MET A 185 10.15 15.01 4.83
C MET A 185 10.23 13.95 3.73
N CYS A 186 10.90 12.82 4.00
CA CYS A 186 11.02 11.72 3.06
C CYS A 186 9.69 11.02 2.76
N ALA A 187 8.77 10.96 3.73
CA ALA A 187 7.40 10.47 3.52
C ALA A 187 6.66 11.37 2.54
N ALA A 188 6.72 12.69 2.72
CA ALA A 188 6.05 13.66 1.87
C ALA A 188 6.62 13.69 0.44
N LEU A 189 7.95 13.61 0.29
CA LEU A 189 8.58 13.46 -1.03
C LEU A 189 8.13 12.16 -1.71
N SER A 190 8.10 11.05 -0.97
CA SER A 190 7.64 9.76 -1.48
C SER A 190 6.18 9.81 -1.93
N SER A 191 5.31 10.56 -1.26
CA SER A 191 3.92 10.75 -1.68
C SER A 191 3.81 11.47 -3.02
N TYR A 192 4.67 12.46 -3.29
CA TYR A 192 4.71 13.11 -4.60
C TYR A 192 5.19 12.15 -5.69
N VAL A 193 6.26 11.38 -5.42
CA VAL A 193 6.76 10.35 -6.35
C VAL A 193 5.70 9.31 -6.68
N HIS A 194 4.97 8.82 -5.66
CA HIS A 194 3.87 7.86 -5.86
C HIS A 194 2.77 8.44 -6.76
N ALA A 195 2.37 9.70 -6.53
CA ALA A 195 1.40 10.38 -7.39
C ALA A 195 1.91 10.55 -8.84
N CYS A 196 3.20 10.82 -9.01
CA CYS A 196 3.84 10.90 -10.33
C CYS A 196 3.82 9.54 -11.05
N GLU A 197 4.18 8.46 -10.36
CA GLU A 197 4.12 7.10 -10.90
C GLU A 197 2.69 6.72 -11.31
N ALA A 198 1.71 7.01 -10.46
CA ALA A 198 0.29 6.79 -10.78
C ALA A 198 -0.18 7.60 -12.00
N ALA A 199 0.43 8.77 -12.26
CA ALA A 199 0.18 9.59 -13.43
C ALA A 199 1.00 9.20 -14.68
N GLY A 200 1.84 8.16 -14.57
CA GLY A 200 2.68 7.60 -15.63
C GLY A 200 4.03 8.29 -15.81
N VAL A 201 4.53 9.02 -14.80
CA VAL A 201 5.83 9.71 -14.82
C VAL A 201 6.78 9.10 -13.80
N SER A 202 7.81 8.44 -14.31
CA SER A 202 8.83 7.80 -13.49
C SER A 202 10.01 8.71 -13.15
N LEU A 203 10.39 8.71 -11.87
CA LEU A 203 11.42 9.61 -11.31
C LEU A 203 12.64 8.83 -10.80
N ASP A 204 13.34 8.14 -11.71
CA ASP A 204 14.53 7.36 -11.37
C ASP A 204 15.65 8.20 -10.75
N GLY A 205 16.24 7.71 -9.67
CA GLY A 205 17.36 8.39 -9.01
C GLY A 205 16.95 9.42 -7.96
N TRP A 206 15.66 9.64 -7.70
CA TRP A 206 15.21 10.66 -6.72
C TRP A 206 15.74 10.43 -5.29
N ARG A 207 16.11 9.18 -4.95
CA ARG A 207 16.72 8.84 -3.66
C ARG A 207 18.25 8.95 -3.61
N GLU A 208 18.92 9.32 -4.70
CA GLU A 208 20.39 9.39 -4.73
C GLU A 208 20.94 10.54 -3.89
N THR A 209 20.32 11.72 -4.00
CA THR A 209 20.76 12.93 -3.29
C THR A 209 19.95 13.24 -2.04
N THR A 210 18.82 12.57 -1.83
CA THR A 210 17.85 12.87 -0.78
C THR A 210 17.23 11.56 -0.31
N CYS A 211 17.01 11.35 0.98
CA CYS A 211 16.40 10.11 1.49
C CYS A 211 17.15 8.81 1.13
N ASN A 212 18.48 8.91 0.91
CA ASN A 212 19.33 7.80 0.48
C ASN A 212 19.37 6.63 1.46
N LYS A 213 19.20 6.87 2.77
CA LYS A 213 19.18 5.82 3.79
C LYS A 213 18.16 4.72 3.49
N TYR A 214 17.07 5.03 2.79
CA TYR A 214 16.05 4.04 2.42
C TYR A 214 16.43 3.20 1.19
N SER A 215 17.25 3.73 0.28
CA SER A 215 17.76 2.97 -0.86
C SER A 215 19.04 2.18 -0.52
N THR A 216 19.83 2.62 0.46
CA THR A 216 21.07 1.93 0.86
C THR A 216 20.86 0.85 1.91
N ASN A 217 19.82 0.95 2.75
CA ASN A 217 19.61 0.04 3.88
C ASN A 217 18.65 -1.11 3.54
N CYS A 218 18.78 -1.69 2.33
CA CYS A 218 18.01 -2.89 2.00
C CYS A 218 18.44 -4.07 2.88
N PRO A 219 17.49 -4.95 3.28
CA PRO A 219 17.83 -6.20 3.94
C PRO A 219 18.81 -7.03 3.12
N GLU A 220 19.60 -7.87 3.81
CA GLU A 220 20.62 -8.70 3.18
C GLU A 220 20.04 -9.55 2.03
N GLY A 221 20.72 -9.54 0.88
CA GLY A 221 20.29 -10.25 -0.33
C GLY A 221 19.22 -9.54 -1.16
N LEU A 222 18.70 -8.39 -0.71
CA LEU A 222 17.80 -7.53 -1.49
C LEU A 222 18.54 -6.32 -2.05
N VAL A 223 18.04 -5.80 -3.17
CA VAL A 223 18.51 -4.56 -3.80
C VAL A 223 17.34 -3.61 -3.98
N TYR A 224 17.63 -2.31 -3.93
CA TYR A 224 16.62 -1.27 -4.11
C TYR A 224 16.26 -1.12 -5.59
N HIS A 225 14.97 -0.99 -5.86
CA HIS A 225 14.42 -0.72 -7.19
C HIS A 225 13.45 0.46 -7.13
N TYR A 226 13.49 1.31 -8.16
CA TYR A 226 12.52 2.40 -8.34
C TYR A 226 11.19 1.89 -8.92
N HIS A 227 11.24 0.84 -9.76
CA HIS A 227 10.09 0.33 -10.51
C HIS A 227 9.79 -1.13 -10.19
N ILE A 228 8.90 -1.38 -9.23
CA ILE A 228 8.40 -2.72 -8.94
C ILE A 228 6.93 -2.81 -9.36
N THR A 229 6.71 -3.57 -10.43
CA THR A 229 5.39 -3.80 -11.05
C THR A 229 4.83 -5.20 -10.82
N SER A 230 5.56 -6.03 -10.07
CA SER A 230 5.22 -7.45 -9.90
C SER A 230 5.08 -7.82 -8.43
N CYS A 231 4.48 -8.98 -8.19
CA CYS A 231 4.28 -9.59 -6.88
C CYS A 231 5.59 -10.10 -6.24
N ARG A 232 6.62 -9.24 -6.12
CA ARG A 232 7.93 -9.50 -5.48
C ARG A 232 8.88 -10.43 -6.24
N ARG A 233 8.61 -10.78 -7.51
CA ARG A 233 9.38 -11.78 -8.29
C ARG A 233 9.65 -13.06 -7.45
N SER A 234 8.59 -13.73 -6.99
CA SER A 234 8.72 -14.94 -6.15
C SER A 234 9.01 -16.21 -6.95
N CYS A 235 9.57 -17.25 -6.32
CA CYS A 235 9.71 -18.56 -6.95
C CYS A 235 8.36 -19.16 -7.36
N ARG A 236 7.29 -18.86 -6.61
CA ARG A 236 5.94 -19.30 -6.92
C ARG A 236 5.44 -18.72 -8.25
N SER A 237 5.76 -17.45 -8.56
CA SER A 237 5.36 -16.82 -9.82
C SER A 237 6.08 -17.36 -11.06
N LEU A 238 7.18 -18.10 -10.89
CA LEU A 238 7.84 -18.84 -11.98
C LEU A 238 7.17 -20.17 -12.32
N SER A 239 6.66 -20.85 -11.30
CA SER A 239 6.17 -22.24 -11.43
C SER A 239 4.74 -22.31 -11.90
N GLN A 240 3.92 -21.35 -11.46
CA GLN A 240 2.52 -21.23 -11.82
C GLN A 240 2.16 -19.76 -11.97
N SER A 241 1.13 -19.45 -12.76
CA SER A 241 0.67 -18.08 -12.93
C SER A 241 0.17 -17.55 -11.58
N ASP A 242 0.93 -16.66 -10.96
CA ASP A 242 0.51 -16.01 -9.74
C ASP A 242 -0.51 -14.92 -10.07
N VAL A 243 -1.75 -15.10 -9.59
CA VAL A 243 -2.84 -14.14 -9.80
C VAL A 243 -2.47 -12.76 -9.27
N SER A 244 -1.65 -12.69 -8.21
CA SER A 244 -1.21 -11.41 -7.66
C SER A 244 -0.32 -10.61 -8.63
N CYS A 245 0.41 -11.29 -9.52
CA CYS A 245 1.21 -10.66 -10.56
C CYS A 245 0.37 -10.19 -11.78
N GLN A 246 -0.92 -10.54 -11.86
CA GLN A 246 -1.84 -10.05 -12.89
C GLN A 246 -2.60 -8.78 -12.44
N ILE A 247 -2.51 -8.43 -11.16
CA ILE A 247 -3.13 -7.24 -10.60
C ILE A 247 -2.34 -6.02 -11.07
N LYS A 248 -3.05 -5.05 -11.64
CA LYS A 248 -2.46 -3.80 -12.09
C LYS A 248 -2.47 -2.78 -10.94
N PHE A 249 -1.32 -2.21 -10.67
CA PHE A 249 -1.13 -1.14 -9.70
C PHE A 249 -0.04 -0.19 -10.21
N ALA A 250 0.00 1.04 -9.68
CA ALA A 250 1.07 1.97 -10.00
C ALA A 250 2.41 1.36 -9.53
N PRO A 251 3.49 1.38 -10.34
CA PRO A 251 4.78 0.86 -9.90
C PRO A 251 5.18 1.50 -8.56
N VAL A 252 5.72 0.68 -7.65
CA VAL A 252 6.18 1.15 -6.34
C VAL A 252 7.68 0.93 -6.18
N ASP A 253 8.31 1.73 -5.32
CA ASP A 253 9.71 1.59 -4.99
C ASP A 253 9.94 0.70 -3.76
N GLY A 254 11.19 0.30 -3.54
CA GLY A 254 11.62 -0.42 -2.35
C GLY A 254 12.59 -1.55 -2.66
N CYS A 255 12.86 -2.39 -1.67
CA CYS A 255 13.82 -3.47 -1.82
C CYS A 255 13.13 -4.75 -2.31
N GLY A 256 13.79 -5.44 -3.25
CA GLY A 256 13.37 -6.71 -3.79
C GLY A 256 14.57 -7.52 -4.28
N CYS A 257 14.32 -8.71 -4.84
CA CYS A 257 15.40 -9.50 -5.41
C CYS A 257 16.04 -8.81 -6.61
N ALA A 258 17.35 -9.01 -6.79
CA ALA A 258 18.06 -8.54 -7.97
C ALA A 258 17.51 -9.21 -9.23
N GLU A 259 17.69 -8.58 -10.39
CA GLU A 259 17.28 -9.16 -11.66
C GLU A 259 17.90 -10.55 -11.86
N GLY A 260 17.10 -11.51 -12.33
CA GLY A 260 17.53 -12.91 -12.46
C GLY A 260 17.48 -13.74 -11.17
N THR A 261 17.09 -13.16 -10.04
CA THR A 261 16.88 -13.87 -8.77
C THR A 261 15.44 -13.71 -8.27
N TYR A 262 14.99 -14.69 -7.49
CA TYR A 262 13.60 -14.85 -7.09
C TYR A 262 13.49 -15.18 -5.61
N LEU A 263 12.47 -14.63 -4.98
CA LEU A 263 12.26 -14.83 -3.55
C LEU A 263 11.62 -16.19 -3.29
N ASN A 264 12.27 -17.03 -2.48
CA ASN A 264 11.72 -18.30 -2.02
C ASN A 264 10.86 -18.16 -0.74
N GLU A 265 10.27 -19.25 -0.27
CA GLU A 265 9.40 -19.30 0.93
C GLU A 265 10.10 -18.93 2.25
N VAL A 266 11.44 -18.87 2.27
CA VAL A 266 12.24 -18.46 3.45
C VAL A 266 12.81 -17.06 3.28
N ASP A 267 12.19 -16.23 2.44
CA ASP A 267 12.55 -14.83 2.16
C ASP A 267 13.99 -14.62 1.65
N ARG A 268 14.56 -15.61 0.92
CA ARG A 268 15.89 -15.50 0.31
C ARG A 268 15.79 -15.41 -1.21
N CYS A 269 16.58 -14.51 -1.80
CA CYS A 269 16.72 -14.41 -3.24
C CYS A 269 17.66 -15.50 -3.77
N VAL A 270 17.12 -16.36 -4.63
CA VAL A 270 17.85 -17.47 -5.25
C VAL A 270 17.73 -17.42 -6.77
N PRO A 271 18.69 -17.97 -7.53
CA PRO A 271 18.51 -18.13 -8.98
C PRO A 271 17.30 -19.01 -9.30
N ALA A 272 16.70 -18.83 -10.49
CA ALA A 272 15.55 -19.61 -10.94
C ALA A 272 15.76 -21.14 -10.83
N SER A 273 16.98 -21.63 -11.05
CA SER A 273 17.33 -23.05 -10.96
C SER A 273 17.26 -23.63 -9.54
N GLN A 274 17.24 -22.78 -8.51
CA GLN A 274 17.13 -23.17 -7.11
C GLN A 274 15.74 -22.89 -6.54
N CYS A 275 14.82 -22.35 -7.34
CA CYS A 275 13.43 -22.22 -6.93
C CYS A 275 12.76 -23.60 -6.85
N PRO A 276 12.00 -23.88 -5.78
CA PRO A 276 11.10 -25.02 -5.81
C PRO A 276 10.00 -24.80 -6.85
N CYS A 277 9.54 -25.89 -7.45
CA CYS A 277 8.35 -25.91 -8.27
C CYS A 277 7.11 -25.99 -7.38
N TYR A 278 5.96 -25.51 -7.88
CA TYR A 278 4.69 -25.54 -7.15
C TYR A 278 3.61 -26.17 -8.00
N ASP A 279 2.82 -27.05 -7.39
CA ASP A 279 1.57 -27.57 -7.97
C ASP A 279 0.42 -27.32 -6.98
N GLY A 280 -0.32 -26.23 -7.20
CA GLY A 280 -1.26 -25.72 -6.20
C GLY A 280 -0.50 -25.28 -4.95
N ASP A 281 -0.79 -25.92 -3.82
CA ASP A 281 -0.14 -25.67 -2.53
C ASP A 281 1.05 -26.60 -2.24
N MET A 282 1.29 -27.60 -3.10
CA MET A 282 2.40 -28.54 -2.93
C MET A 282 3.71 -27.93 -3.40
N VAL A 283 4.73 -27.95 -2.54
CA VAL A 283 6.09 -27.49 -2.83
C VAL A 283 6.96 -28.67 -3.28
N ILE A 284 7.57 -28.56 -4.46
CA ILE A 284 8.42 -29.57 -5.07
C ILE A 284 9.85 -29.01 -5.11
N HIS A 285 10.72 -29.51 -4.24
CA HIS A 285 12.11 -29.04 -4.18
C HIS A 285 12.92 -29.40 -5.44
N PRO A 286 13.95 -28.61 -5.78
CA PRO A 286 14.83 -28.91 -6.91
C PRO A 286 15.39 -30.33 -6.85
N GLY A 287 15.21 -31.10 -7.93
CA GLY A 287 15.65 -32.49 -8.05
C GLY A 287 14.64 -33.55 -7.59
N HIS A 288 13.48 -33.15 -7.04
CA HIS A 288 12.36 -34.05 -6.78
C HIS A 288 11.45 -34.17 -8.00
N VAL A 289 10.78 -35.31 -8.11
CA VAL A 289 9.94 -35.69 -9.25
C VAL A 289 8.54 -36.02 -8.75
N VAL A 290 7.52 -35.49 -9.42
CA VAL A 290 6.12 -35.78 -9.09
C VAL A 290 5.43 -36.44 -10.28
N ARG A 291 4.65 -37.49 -10.01
CA ARG A 291 3.80 -38.12 -11.03
C ARG A 291 2.41 -37.55 -10.98
N LYS A 292 1.99 -36.90 -12.06
CA LYS A 292 0.64 -36.36 -12.23
C LYS A 292 0.01 -36.96 -13.49
N GLN A 293 -1.16 -37.58 -13.34
CA GLN A 293 -1.90 -38.24 -14.44
C GLN A 293 -1.04 -39.23 -15.27
N GLY A 294 -0.12 -39.94 -14.61
CA GLY A 294 0.77 -40.91 -15.26
C GLY A 294 1.97 -40.31 -16.00
N ILE A 295 2.10 -38.97 -16.03
CA ILE A 295 3.24 -38.25 -16.61
C ILE A 295 4.16 -37.79 -15.47
N THR A 296 5.47 -37.89 -15.70
CA THR A 296 6.51 -37.57 -14.72
C THR A 296 6.99 -36.14 -14.98
N TRP A 297 6.86 -35.26 -13.99
CA TRP A 297 7.27 -33.86 -14.02
C TRP A 297 8.38 -33.61 -13.00
#